data_AF-A0A3B9Z9G2-F1
#
_entry.id   AF-A0A3B9Z9G2-F1
#
_cell.length_a   1.000
_cell.length_b   1.000
_cell.length_c   1.000
_cell.angle_alpha   90.00
_cell.angle_beta   90.00
_cell.angle_gamma   90.00
#
_symmetry.space_group_name_H-M   'P 1'
#
loop_
_entity.id
_entity.type
_entity.pdbx_description
1 polymer ?
#
loop_
_entity_poly.entity_id
_entity_poly.type
_entity_poly.pdbx_seq_one_letter_code
_entity_poly.pdbx_strand_id
1 'polypeptide(L)'
;MIIINLDSTLKPINYYVVSKGLPNRTTSYNGGIIKTALLSNASSVIMIHNHPDGLNHFSYGDIMASIRLDYLLSFVDIELRDSVLIPNGGSPKYLITENEEDFCSLKLKYNIKLKRKHYKEFKEITDKISSE
;
A
#
# COMPACT_ATOMS: atom_id res chain seq x y z
N MET A 1 6.49 -8.44 -6.00
CA MET A 1 5.36 -7.49 -5.93
C MET A 1 5.41 -6.57 -7.15
N ILE A 2 4.27 -6.35 -7.79
CA ILE A 2 4.12 -5.51 -8.99
C ILE A 2 3.04 -4.47 -8.71
N ILE A 3 3.19 -3.26 -9.26
CA ILE A 3 2.14 -2.23 -9.28
C ILE A 3 1.71 -2.03 -10.72
N ILE A 4 0.40 -2.00 -10.96
CA ILE A 4 -0.19 -1.61 -12.24
C ILE A 4 -0.76 -0.21 -12.08
N ASN A 5 -0.29 0.72 -12.91
CA ASN A 5 -0.79 2.10 -12.94
C ASN A 5 -1.96 2.18 -13.93
N LEU A 6 -3.07 2.78 -13.51
CA LEU A 6 -4.31 2.85 -14.26
C LEU A 6 -4.69 4.31 -14.58
N ASP A 7 -5.27 4.52 -15.76
CA ASP A 7 -5.91 5.79 -16.11
C ASP A 7 -7.29 5.93 -15.47
N SER A 8 -7.93 7.09 -15.68
CA SER A 8 -9.27 7.40 -15.15
C SER A 8 -10.39 6.51 -15.69
N THR A 9 -10.12 5.71 -16.73
CA THR A 9 -11.04 4.71 -17.31
C THR A 9 -10.70 3.29 -16.87
N LEU A 10 -9.80 3.13 -15.88
CA LEU A 10 -9.28 1.87 -15.35
C LEU A 10 -8.45 1.06 -16.35
N LYS A 11 -7.93 1.69 -17.40
CA LYS A 11 -7.03 1.00 -18.34
C LYS A 11 -5.59 1.01 -17.83
N PRO A 12 -4.86 -0.11 -17.94
CA PRO A 12 -3.44 -0.15 -17.63
C PRO A 12 -2.63 0.81 -18.50
N ILE A 13 -1.88 1.71 -17.87
CA ILE A 13 -0.93 2.60 -18.52
C ILE A 13 0.43 1.90 -18.62
N ASN A 14 0.92 1.40 -17.49
CA ASN A 14 2.17 0.64 -17.37
C ASN A 14 2.20 -0.16 -16.06
N TYR A 15 3.32 -0.83 -15.80
CA TYR A 15 3.56 -1.53 -14.54
C TYR A 15 4.95 -1.21 -13.98
N TYR A 16 5.07 -1.30 -12.66
CA TYR A 16 6.31 -1.12 -11.92
C TYR A 16 6.61 -2.35 -11.06
N VAL A 17 7.78 -2.95 -11.26
CA VAL A 17 8.23 -4.10 -10.47
C VAL A 17 8.94 -3.59 -9.22
N VAL A 18 8.27 -3.69 -8.06
CA VAL A 18 8.78 -3.17 -6.79
C VAL A 18 9.86 -4.09 -6.19
N SER A 19 9.69 -5.39 -6.37
CA SER A 19 10.65 -6.39 -5.90
C SER A 19 10.60 -7.64 -6.78
N LYS A 20 11.79 -8.14 -7.13
CA LYS A 20 12.00 -9.43 -7.81
C LYS A 20 12.40 -10.57 -6.84
N GLY A 21 12.42 -10.38 -5.52
CA GLY A 21 12.74 -11.49 -4.59
C GLY A 21 13.00 -11.15 -3.11
N LEU A 22 12.89 -12.21 -2.29
CA LEU A 22 12.85 -12.36 -0.81
C LEU A 22 11.56 -11.90 -0.11
N PRO A 23 10.70 -12.85 0.35
CA PRO A 23 9.39 -12.56 0.97
C PRO A 23 9.47 -11.78 2.29
N ASN A 24 10.65 -11.67 2.91
CA ASN A 24 10.73 -11.27 4.32
C ASN A 24 11.21 -9.84 4.61
N ARG A 25 11.87 -9.11 3.71
CA ARG A 25 12.43 -7.78 4.06
C ARG A 25 12.65 -6.83 2.88
N THR A 26 11.68 -6.70 1.97
CA THR A 26 11.67 -5.49 1.14
C THR A 26 10.96 -4.39 1.90
N THR A 27 11.73 -3.44 2.44
CA THR A 27 11.23 -2.07 2.63
C THR A 27 10.72 -1.65 1.27
N SER A 28 9.41 -1.82 1.04
CA SER A 28 8.77 -1.42 -0.20
C SER A 28 9.12 0.04 -0.39
N TYR A 29 9.86 0.33 -1.47
CA TYR A 29 10.26 1.69 -1.78
C TYR A 29 9.01 2.40 -2.29
N ASN A 30 8.13 2.79 -1.37
CA ASN A 30 6.84 3.42 -1.66
C ASN A 30 7.05 4.71 -2.45
N GLY A 31 8.19 5.40 -2.25
CA GLY A 31 8.57 6.53 -3.08
C GLY A 31 8.66 6.19 -4.57
N GLY A 32 9.14 4.99 -4.94
CA GLY A 32 9.20 4.53 -6.32
C GLY A 32 7.82 4.19 -6.89
N ILE A 33 6.97 3.60 -6.06
CA ILE A 33 5.57 3.33 -6.42
C ILE A 33 4.85 4.66 -6.72
N ILE A 34 4.90 5.61 -5.79
CA ILE A 34 4.25 6.92 -5.91
C ILE A 34 4.84 7.70 -7.08
N LYS A 35 6.17 7.70 -7.24
CA LYS A 35 6.84 8.37 -8.36
C LYS A 35 6.39 7.82 -9.71
N THR A 36 6.29 6.49 -9.85
CA THR A 36 5.84 5.90 -11.12
C THR A 36 4.37 6.18 -11.39
N ALA A 37 3.50 6.12 -10.38
CA ALA A 37 2.10 6.45 -10.53
C ALA A 37 1.90 7.92 -10.96
N LEU A 38 2.56 8.87 -10.27
CA LEU A 38 2.52 10.30 -10.60
C LEU A 38 3.06 10.60 -12.00
N LEU A 39 4.25 10.10 -12.34
CA LEU A 39 4.85 10.34 -13.67
C LEU A 39 4.06 9.71 -14.81
N SER A 40 3.21 8.73 -14.51
CA SER A 40 2.33 8.09 -15.49
C SER A 40 0.98 8.79 -15.64
N ASN A 41 0.71 9.86 -14.87
CA ASN A 41 -0.64 10.43 -14.73
C ASN A 41 -1.69 9.38 -14.34
N ALA A 42 -1.31 8.42 -13.48
CA ALA A 42 -2.23 7.41 -13.02
C ALA A 42 -3.29 8.04 -12.10
N SER A 43 -4.56 7.71 -12.31
CA SER A 43 -5.62 8.09 -11.36
C SER A 43 -5.77 7.06 -10.25
N SER A 44 -5.30 5.84 -10.49
CA SER A 44 -5.38 4.75 -9.52
C SER A 44 -4.35 3.67 -9.81
N VAL A 45 -4.13 2.77 -8.87
CA VAL A 45 -3.20 1.64 -9.01
C VAL A 45 -3.80 0.34 -8.49
N ILE A 46 -3.29 -0.79 -8.99
CA ILE A 46 -3.51 -2.12 -8.41
C ILE A 46 -2.16 -2.66 -7.93
N MET A 47 -2.10 -3.19 -6.72
CA MET A 47 -0.95 -3.91 -6.19
C MET A 47 -1.11 -5.41 -6.42
N ILE A 48 -0.06 -6.09 -6.89
CA ILE A 48 -0.04 -7.53 -7.10
C ILE A 48 1.04 -8.16 -6.22
N HIS A 49 0.60 -9.06 -5.36
CA HIS A 49 1.45 -9.94 -4.55
C HIS A 49 1.67 -11.24 -5.31
N ASN A 50 2.94 -11.59 -5.53
CA ASN A 50 3.31 -12.92 -5.99
C ASN A 50 3.72 -13.72 -4.75
N HIS A 51 3.03 -14.83 -4.49
CA HIS A 51 3.33 -15.76 -3.42
C HIS A 51 3.89 -17.05 -4.04
N PRO A 52 5.23 -17.18 -4.16
CA PRO A 52 5.86 -18.38 -4.72
C PRO A 52 5.53 -19.63 -3.92
N ASP A 53 5.28 -19.46 -2.63
CA ASP A 53 5.06 -20.52 -1.64
C ASP A 53 3.66 -21.15 -1.76
N GLY A 54 2.81 -20.66 -2.68
CA GLY A 54 1.50 -21.25 -2.99
C GLY A 54 0.44 -21.01 -1.91
N LEU A 55 0.70 -20.12 -0.94
CA LEU A 55 -0.30 -19.74 0.05
C LEU A 55 -1.43 -18.95 -0.61
N ASN A 56 -2.66 -19.42 -0.41
CA ASN A 56 -3.87 -18.82 -0.95
C ASN A 56 -4.48 -17.75 -0.03
N HIS A 57 -3.66 -17.02 0.74
CA HIS A 57 -4.14 -15.97 1.65
C HIS A 57 -3.13 -14.83 1.77
N PHE A 58 -3.63 -13.63 2.06
CA PHE A 58 -2.79 -12.47 2.33
C PHE A 58 -2.11 -12.63 3.69
N SER A 59 -0.78 -12.46 3.72
CA SER A 59 -0.05 -12.37 4.98
C SER A 59 -0.33 -11.04 5.67
N TYR A 60 -0.03 -10.96 6.98
CA TYR A 60 -0.06 -9.67 7.69
C TYR A 60 0.85 -8.61 7.02
N GLY A 61 1.97 -9.04 6.43
CA GLY A 61 2.87 -8.16 5.68
C GLY A 61 2.21 -7.57 4.44
N ASP A 62 1.45 -8.37 3.68
CA ASP A 62 0.72 -7.93 2.50
C ASP A 62 -0.38 -6.92 2.87
N ILE A 63 -1.14 -7.22 3.93
CA ILE A 63 -2.21 -6.36 4.42
C ILE A 63 -1.63 -5.01 4.88
N MET A 64 -0.55 -5.03 5.67
CA MET A 64 0.09 -3.79 6.15
C MET A 64 0.75 -3.00 5.01
N ALA A 65 1.33 -3.67 4.01
CA ALA A 65 1.88 -3.01 2.83
C ALA A 65 0.79 -2.29 2.04
N SER A 66 -0.36 -2.95 1.86
CA SER A 66 -1.54 -2.40 1.18
C SER A 66 -2.11 -1.19 1.91
N ILE A 67 -2.33 -1.28 3.22
CA ILE A 67 -2.82 -0.16 4.04
C ILE A 67 -1.84 1.02 4.01
N ARG A 68 -0.54 0.74 4.12
CA ARG A 68 0.48 1.79 4.08
C ARG A 68 0.53 2.47 2.71
N LEU A 69 0.41 1.71 1.62
CA LEU A 69 0.41 2.31 0.29
C LEU A 69 -0.85 3.14 0.06
N ASP A 70 -2.03 2.61 0.39
CA ASP A 70 -3.31 3.34 0.30
C ASP A 70 -3.25 4.67 1.07
N TYR A 71 -2.72 4.65 2.30
CA TYR A 71 -2.51 5.87 3.09
C TYR A 71 -1.62 6.87 2.35
N LEU A 72 -0.51 6.44 1.75
CA LEU A 72 0.41 7.33 1.06
C LEU A 72 -0.15 7.88 -0.26
N LEU A 73 -0.87 7.06 -1.03
CA LEU A 73 -1.49 7.48 -2.29
C LEU A 73 -2.61 8.51 -2.06
N SER A 74 -3.28 8.45 -0.90
CA SER A 74 -4.31 9.43 -0.54
C SER A 74 -3.81 10.88 -0.43
N PHE A 75 -2.50 11.10 -0.27
CA PHE A 75 -1.90 12.44 -0.25
C PHE A 75 -1.62 13.03 -1.63
N VAL A 76 -1.77 12.22 -2.68
CA VAL A 76 -1.46 12.62 -4.06
C VAL A 76 -2.63 12.32 -5.00
N ASP A 77 -3.83 12.18 -4.45
CA ASP A 77 -5.08 11.93 -5.20
C ASP A 77 -5.03 10.72 -6.14
N ILE A 78 -4.30 9.68 -5.73
CA ILE A 78 -4.26 8.38 -6.42
C ILE A 78 -4.94 7.34 -5.52
N GLU A 79 -5.80 6.52 -6.10
CA GLU A 79 -6.51 5.47 -5.36
C GLU A 79 -5.78 4.12 -5.46
N LEU A 80 -5.66 3.38 -4.35
CA LEU A 80 -5.38 1.95 -4.43
C LEU A 80 -6.70 1.22 -4.70
N ARG A 81 -6.92 0.75 -5.94
CA ARG A 81 -8.15 0.03 -6.31
C ARG A 81 -8.26 -1.31 -5.59
N ASP A 82 -7.18 -2.07 -5.61
CA ASP A 82 -7.10 -3.34 -4.90
C ASP A 82 -5.65 -3.78 -4.69
N SER A 83 -5.48 -4.69 -3.76
CA SER A 83 -4.30 -5.54 -3.64
C SER A 83 -4.69 -6.97 -3.97
N VAL A 84 -4.13 -7.51 -5.04
CA VAL A 84 -4.48 -8.79 -5.61
C VAL A 84 -3.40 -9.82 -5.30
N LEU A 85 -3.80 -11.00 -4.86
CA LEU A 85 -2.96 -12.17 -4.71
C LEU A 85 -3.21 -13.10 -5.89
N ILE A 86 -2.14 -13.46 -6.60
CA ILE A 86 -2.21 -14.42 -7.72
C ILE A 86 -1.52 -15.70 -7.25
N PRO A 87 -2.28 -16.76 -6.89
CA PRO A 87 -1.70 -18.02 -6.45
C PRO A 87 -1.27 -18.88 -7.65
N ASN A 88 -0.33 -19.80 -7.42
CA ASN A 88 0.05 -20.79 -8.43
C ASN A 88 -1.12 -21.74 -8.70
N GLY A 89 -1.69 -21.69 -9.91
CA GLY A 89 -2.73 -22.63 -10.35
C GLY A 89 -4.13 -22.39 -9.76
N GLY A 90 -4.41 -21.20 -9.21
CA GLY A 90 -5.71 -20.83 -8.67
C GLY A 90 -6.25 -19.50 -9.20
N SER A 91 -7.47 -19.17 -8.80
CA SER A 91 -8.09 -17.88 -9.13
C SER A 91 -7.45 -16.73 -8.33
N PRO A 92 -7.37 -15.51 -8.91
CA PRO A 92 -6.96 -14.32 -8.16
C PRO A 92 -7.86 -14.09 -6.95
N LYS A 93 -7.27 -13.57 -5.87
CA LYS A 93 -7.98 -13.12 -4.67
C LYS A 93 -7.79 -11.62 -4.48
N TYR A 94 -8.83 -10.95 -4.01
CA TYR A 94 -8.87 -9.50 -3.90
C TYR A 94 -8.93 -9.08 -2.44
N LEU A 95 -7.92 -8.35 -1.94
CA LEU A 95 -7.86 -7.97 -0.54
C LEU A 95 -8.99 -6.99 -0.18
N ILE A 96 -9.17 -5.95 -0.99
CA ILE A 96 -10.11 -4.87 -0.69
C ILE A 96 -11.50 -5.29 -1.11
N THR A 97 -11.69 -5.71 -2.37
CA THR A 97 -13.02 -6.03 -2.90
C THR A 97 -13.71 -7.16 -2.13
N GLU A 98 -12.99 -8.19 -1.69
CA GLU A 98 -13.59 -9.29 -0.91
C GLU A 98 -13.70 -8.99 0.59
N ASN A 99 -13.03 -7.95 1.12
CA ASN A 99 -12.92 -7.69 2.56
C ASN A 99 -13.02 -6.19 2.90
N GLU A 100 -13.94 -5.46 2.25
CA GLU A 100 -13.99 -4.00 2.29
C GLU A 100 -14.12 -3.42 3.72
N GLU A 101 -15.04 -3.98 4.53
CA GLU A 101 -15.29 -3.52 5.90
C GLU A 101 -14.05 -3.70 6.80
N ASP A 102 -13.40 -4.87 6.72
CA ASP A 102 -12.21 -5.18 7.49
C ASP A 102 -11.02 -4.30 7.06
N PHE A 103 -10.84 -4.10 5.75
CA PHE A 103 -9.80 -3.24 5.21
C PHE A 103 -9.99 -1.79 5.69
N CYS A 104 -11.21 -1.26 5.62
CA CYS A 104 -11.53 0.08 6.11
C CYS A 104 -11.28 0.23 7.62
N SER A 105 -11.67 -0.77 8.41
CA SER A 105 -11.43 -0.81 9.87
C SER A 105 -9.92 -0.77 10.18
N LEU A 106 -9.12 -1.57 9.48
CA LEU A 106 -7.67 -1.61 9.66
C LEU A 106 -7.00 -0.31 9.19
N LYS A 107 -7.41 0.25 8.05
CA LYS A 107 -6.97 1.56 7.55
C LYS A 107 -7.21 2.66 8.58
N LEU A 108 -8.41 2.73 9.16
CA LEU A 108 -8.74 3.70 10.19
C LEU A 108 -7.87 3.54 11.44
N LYS A 109 -7.73 2.31 11.94
CA LYS A 109 -6.86 1.99 13.09
C LYS A 109 -5.41 2.40 12.84
N TYR A 110 -4.89 2.13 11.64
CA TYR A 110 -3.54 2.51 11.23
C TYR A 110 -3.35 4.03 11.23
N ASN A 111 -4.28 4.78 10.64
CA ASN A 111 -4.22 6.24 10.56
C ASN A 111 -4.26 6.90 11.95
N ILE A 112 -5.12 6.41 12.84
CA ILE A 112 -5.17 6.88 14.23
C ILE A 112 -3.85 6.60 14.96
N LYS A 113 -3.29 5.40 14.78
CA LYS A 113 -2.00 5.02 15.38
C LYS A 113 -0.87 5.93 14.90
N LEU A 114 -0.80 6.22 13.60
CA LEU A 114 0.19 7.14 13.03
C LEU A 114 0.05 8.56 13.56
N LYS A 115 -1.17 9.12 13.58
CA LYS A 115 -1.41 10.47 14.13
C LYS A 115 -0.97 10.57 15.59
N ARG A 116 -1.28 9.56 16.41
CA ARG A 116 -0.83 9.50 17.82
C ARG A 116 0.68 9.43 17.94
N LYS A 117 1.37 8.69 17.05
CA LYS A 117 2.82 8.62 17.01
C LYS A 117 3.42 9.99 16.69
N HIS A 118 2.97 10.64 15.62
CA HIS A 118 3.46 11.96 15.23
C HIS A 118 3.19 12.99 16.33
N TYR A 119 2.02 12.98 16.98
CA TYR A 119 1.72 13.89 18.09
C TYR A 119 2.73 13.77 19.23
N LYS A 120 3.14 12.54 19.59
CA LYS A 120 4.16 12.32 20.64
C LYS A 120 5.51 12.89 20.22
N GLU A 121 5.93 12.66 18.98
CA GLU A 121 7.19 13.17 18.42
C GLU A 121 7.18 14.71 18.38
N PHE A 122 6.10 15.32 17.89
CA PHE A 122 5.95 16.77 17.89
C PHE A 122 5.94 17.37 19.29
N LYS A 123 5.24 16.73 20.23
CA LYS A 123 5.20 17.18 21.63
C LYS A 123 6.59 17.18 22.26
N GLU A 124 7.37 16.12 22.04
CA GLU A 124 8.74 16.04 22.54
C GLU A 124 9.62 17.18 21.98
N ILE A 125 9.45 17.54 20.71
CA ILE A 125 10.15 18.66 20.09
C ILE A 125 9.71 19.99 20.71
N THR A 126 8.41 20.22 20.88
CA THR A 126 7.90 21.49 21.43
C THR A 126 8.25 21.68 22.91
N ASP A 127 8.26 20.59 23.68
CA ASP A 127 8.62 20.63 25.10
C ASP A 127 10.10 21.00 25.27
N LYS A 128 11.00 20.50 24.40
CA LYS A 128 12.43 20.89 24.39
C LYS A 128 12.64 22.37 24.09
N ILE A 129 11.95 22.90 23.07
CA ILE A 129 12.04 24.33 22.69
C ILE A 129 11.52 25.23 23.82
N SER A 130 10.50 24.80 24.57
CA SER A 130 9.88 25.63 25.63
C SER A 130 10.70 25.66 26.93
N SER A 131 11.74 24.82 27.03
CA SER A 131 12.62 24.73 28.20
C SER A 131 13.97 25.45 28.03
N GLU A 132 14.21 26.06 26.85
CA GLU A 132 15.36 26.93 26.53
C GLU A 132 14.97 28.41 26.61
#